data_AF-A0A2I0FM89-F1
#
_entry.id   AF-A0A2I0FM89-F1
#
_cell.length_a   1.000
_cell.length_b   1.000
_cell.length_c   1.000
_cell.angle_alpha   90.00
_cell.angle_beta   90.00
_cell.angle_gamma   90.00
#
_symmetry.space_group_name_H-M   'P 1'
#
loop_
_entity.id
_entity.type
_entity.pdbx_description
1 polymer ?
#
loop_
_entity_poly.entity_id
_entity_poly.type
_entity_poly.pdbx_seq_one_letter_code
_entity_poly.pdbx_strand_id
1 'polypeptide(L)'
;MSVGNSPEASSSHGTPKKVTEEMLETLPSAVKNWLLSVGVAGREPIRNVTLKQSGTMKLKPEQKEWTASESEQISFTEPPGFRWEVKMKMGRGMFVTGKDSFEDGKGSMRIKLAGFLPVSKTLENDKTNQSSMQRFLMEMGWYPTAALNSYIHWKEVDAYTTTATMEYRGLTGSAVFFFNEQYELVKVEAWRYKDSEEDARPLLCTGTIKAHKVVDGLKVPVEIDIS
;
A
#
# COMPACT_ATOMS: atom_id res chain seq x y z
N MET A 1 -55.89 -24.39 -15.68
CA MET A 1 -54.66 -25.10 -15.26
C MET A 1 -53.65 -24.05 -14.86
N SER A 2 -53.32 -23.98 -13.58
CA SER A 2 -52.28 -23.09 -13.02
C SER A 2 -50.93 -23.79 -13.04
N VAL A 3 -49.88 -23.10 -13.49
CA VAL A 3 -48.48 -23.12 -13.02
C VAL A 3 -47.86 -21.84 -13.59
N GLY A 4 -47.11 -20.96 -12.94
CA GLY A 4 -46.42 -20.95 -11.65
C GLY A 4 -45.16 -20.08 -11.88
N ASN A 5 -45.05 -18.97 -11.17
CA ASN A 5 -43.94 -18.01 -11.32
C ASN A 5 -42.68 -18.55 -10.64
N SER A 6 -41.49 -18.24 -11.18
CA SER A 6 -40.26 -18.15 -10.39
C SER A 6 -39.30 -17.19 -11.10
N PRO A 7 -39.15 -15.93 -10.63
CA PRO A 7 -37.99 -15.14 -10.98
C PRO A 7 -36.81 -15.65 -10.14
N GLU A 8 -35.77 -16.13 -10.81
CA GLU A 8 -34.47 -16.37 -10.21
C GLU A 8 -33.94 -15.04 -9.64
N ALA A 9 -33.72 -15.02 -8.32
CA ALA A 9 -33.00 -13.94 -7.67
C ALA A 9 -31.52 -14.04 -8.05
N SER A 10 -31.09 -13.27 -9.05
CA SER A 10 -29.68 -12.98 -9.26
C SER A 10 -29.21 -12.08 -8.11
N SER A 11 -28.48 -12.66 -7.16
CA SER A 11 -27.79 -11.89 -6.12
C SER A 11 -26.58 -11.20 -6.75
N SER A 12 -26.78 -9.97 -7.21
CA SER A 12 -25.65 -9.06 -7.41
C SER A 12 -25.02 -8.82 -6.04
N HIS A 13 -23.84 -9.37 -5.79
CA HIS A 13 -23.01 -8.98 -4.65
C HIS A 13 -22.54 -7.53 -4.87
N GLY A 14 -23.43 -6.56 -4.60
CA GLY A 14 -23.06 -5.16 -4.54
C GLY A 14 -22.02 -4.97 -3.44
N THR A 15 -20.99 -4.16 -3.69
CA THR A 15 -20.03 -3.84 -2.63
C THR A 15 -20.80 -3.29 -1.43
N PRO A 16 -20.52 -3.76 -0.20
CA PRO A 16 -21.18 -3.26 1.00
C PRO A 16 -21.11 -1.73 1.01
N LYS A 17 -22.26 -1.07 1.19
CA LYS A 17 -22.30 0.40 1.26
C LYS A 17 -21.47 0.93 2.44
N LYS A 18 -21.30 0.12 3.49
CA LYS A 18 -20.54 0.44 4.69
C LYS A 18 -19.84 -0.81 5.23
N VAL A 19 -18.70 -0.61 5.90
CA VAL A 19 -18.01 -1.62 6.68
C VAL A 19 -18.83 -1.92 7.93
N THR A 20 -19.27 -3.17 8.10
CA THR A 20 -19.99 -3.64 9.28
C THR A 20 -19.03 -4.35 10.24
N GLU A 21 -19.40 -4.46 11.51
CA GLU A 21 -18.61 -5.22 12.49
C GLU A 21 -18.51 -6.71 12.12
N GLU A 22 -19.58 -7.29 11.56
CA GLU A 22 -19.61 -8.68 11.08
C GLU A 22 -18.52 -8.95 10.01
N MET A 23 -18.24 -7.99 9.12
CA MET A 23 -17.15 -8.12 8.16
C MET A 23 -15.79 -8.25 8.85
N LEU A 24 -15.63 -7.66 10.04
CA LEU A 24 -14.38 -7.69 10.80
C LEU A 24 -14.21 -8.99 11.59
N GLU A 25 -15.28 -9.71 11.92
CA GLU A 25 -15.24 -10.96 12.68
C GLU A 25 -14.53 -12.10 11.94
N THR A 26 -14.42 -12.01 10.62
CA THR A 26 -13.72 -13.02 9.80
C THR A 26 -12.21 -12.82 9.74
N LEU A 27 -11.69 -11.68 10.25
CA LEU A 27 -10.28 -11.34 10.23
C LEU A 27 -9.54 -11.86 11.47
N PRO A 28 -8.21 -12.07 11.38
CA PRO A 28 -7.39 -12.30 12.56
C PRO A 28 -7.56 -11.19 13.60
N SER A 29 -7.44 -11.56 14.88
CA SER A 29 -7.73 -10.66 16.02
C SER A 29 -6.98 -9.34 15.92
N ALA A 30 -5.69 -9.39 15.56
CA ALA A 30 -4.86 -8.20 15.41
C ALA A 30 -5.38 -7.24 14.32
N VAL A 31 -5.81 -7.76 13.17
CA VAL A 31 -6.34 -6.96 12.05
C VAL A 31 -7.70 -6.37 12.41
N LYS A 32 -8.58 -7.19 13.01
CA LYS A 32 -9.89 -6.73 13.50
C LYS A 32 -9.73 -5.56 14.47
N ASN A 33 -8.91 -5.73 15.49
CA ASN A 33 -8.70 -4.70 16.52
C ASN A 33 -8.00 -3.46 15.95
N TRP A 34 -7.07 -3.63 15.01
CA TRP A 34 -6.48 -2.51 14.29
C TRP A 34 -7.53 -1.70 13.55
N LEU A 35 -8.37 -2.34 12.73
CA LEU A 35 -9.43 -1.67 11.98
C LEU A 35 -10.44 -0.94 12.89
N LEU A 36 -10.83 -1.56 14.02
CA LEU A 36 -11.65 -0.92 15.04
C LEU A 36 -10.96 0.30 15.65
N SER A 37 -9.68 0.18 16.02
CA SER A 37 -8.89 1.28 16.61
C SER A 37 -8.72 2.48 15.65
N VAL A 38 -8.69 2.19 14.35
CA VAL A 38 -8.58 3.20 13.28
C VAL A 38 -9.91 3.92 13.05
N GLY A 39 -11.03 3.30 13.42
CA GLY A 39 -12.37 3.87 13.29
C GLY A 39 -13.05 3.58 11.94
N VAL A 40 -12.78 2.41 11.33
CA VAL A 40 -13.37 2.07 10.02
C VAL A 40 -14.82 1.59 10.09
N ALA A 41 -15.28 1.11 11.25
CA ALA A 41 -16.63 0.57 11.41
C ALA A 41 -17.70 1.64 11.10
N GLY A 42 -18.72 1.27 10.32
CA GLY A 42 -19.80 2.15 9.90
C GLY A 42 -19.45 3.13 8.76
N ARG A 43 -18.22 3.10 8.25
CA ARG A 43 -17.76 3.95 7.13
C ARG A 43 -17.87 3.26 5.79
N GLU A 44 -17.94 4.03 4.72
CA GLU A 44 -17.86 3.49 3.36
C GLU A 44 -16.43 2.98 3.07
N PRO A 45 -16.28 1.92 2.25
CA PRO A 45 -14.96 1.48 1.81
C PRO A 45 -14.21 2.61 1.09
N ILE A 46 -12.98 2.88 1.52
CA ILE A 46 -12.08 3.87 0.91
C ILE A 46 -11.74 3.37 -0.49
N ARG A 47 -12.12 4.13 -1.52
CA ARG A 47 -11.84 3.81 -2.93
C ARG A 47 -10.53 4.37 -3.42
N ASN A 48 -10.15 5.54 -2.90
CA ASN A 48 -8.88 6.17 -3.20
C ASN A 48 -8.45 7.09 -2.06
N VAL A 49 -7.15 7.36 -1.99
CA VAL A 49 -6.57 8.42 -1.14
C VAL A 49 -5.58 9.23 -1.95
N THR A 50 -5.47 10.52 -1.62
CA THR A 50 -4.45 11.41 -2.18
C THR A 50 -3.54 11.87 -1.05
N LEU A 51 -2.23 11.74 -1.24
CA LEU A 51 -1.21 12.06 -0.26
C LEU A 51 -0.30 13.15 -0.81
N LYS A 52 0.03 14.13 0.03
CA LYS A 52 1.13 15.07 -0.18
C LYS A 52 2.14 14.86 0.93
N GLN A 53 3.38 14.58 0.56
CA GLN A 53 4.42 14.20 1.50
C GLN A 53 5.63 15.11 1.32
N SER A 54 6.23 15.49 2.44
CA SER A 54 7.52 16.16 2.49
C SER A 54 8.45 15.36 3.35
N GLY A 55 9.71 15.23 2.94
CA GLY A 55 10.70 14.52 3.72
C GLY A 55 12.07 14.66 3.11
N THR A 56 12.93 13.69 3.42
CA THR A 56 14.27 13.63 2.89
C THR A 56 14.57 12.23 2.38
N MET A 57 15.31 12.13 1.27
CA MET A 57 15.72 10.85 0.69
C MET A 57 17.14 10.89 0.13
N LYS A 58 17.73 9.71 -0.03
CA LYS A 58 19.03 9.53 -0.70
C LYS A 58 18.81 9.05 -2.13
N LEU A 59 19.61 9.53 -3.08
CA LEU A 59 19.57 9.04 -4.46
C LEU A 59 20.37 7.76 -4.65
N LYS A 60 21.40 7.56 -3.81
CA LYS A 60 22.26 6.39 -3.81
C LYS A 60 22.46 5.92 -2.36
N PRO A 61 22.55 4.60 -2.11
CA PRO A 61 22.76 4.08 -0.75
C PRO A 61 23.97 4.70 -0.04
N GLU A 62 25.05 4.94 -0.78
CA GLU A 62 26.33 5.44 -0.27
C GLU A 62 26.33 6.94 0.02
N GLN A 63 25.27 7.66 -0.36
CA GLN A 63 25.17 9.10 -0.17
C GLN A 63 25.08 9.43 1.33
N LYS A 64 25.95 10.35 1.80
CA LYS A 64 25.95 10.83 3.18
C LYS A 64 24.81 11.84 3.42
N GLU A 65 24.69 12.80 2.53
CA GLU A 65 23.73 13.90 2.64
C GLU A 65 22.33 13.47 2.19
N TRP A 66 21.34 13.74 3.03
CA TRP A 66 19.94 13.57 2.69
C TRP A 66 19.42 14.77 1.89
N THR A 67 18.62 14.52 0.87
CA THR A 67 18.10 15.59 -0.01
C THR A 67 16.61 15.80 0.25
N ALA A 68 16.21 17.06 0.44
CA ALA A 68 14.81 17.41 0.61
C ALA A 68 13.98 17.01 -0.62
N SER A 69 12.81 16.44 -0.36
CA SER A 69 11.90 15.91 -1.36
C SER A 69 10.45 16.27 -1.07
N GLU A 70 9.71 16.57 -2.13
CA GLU A 70 8.27 16.76 -2.12
C GLU A 70 7.66 15.71 -3.06
N SER A 71 6.64 14.98 -2.60
CA SER A 71 5.95 13.98 -3.42
C SER A 71 4.43 14.06 -3.31
N GLU A 72 3.77 13.66 -4.38
CA GLU A 72 2.33 13.48 -4.44
C GLU A 72 2.01 12.04 -4.84
N GLN A 73 0.99 11.46 -4.21
CA GLN A 73 0.51 10.12 -4.50
C GLN A 73 -1.01 10.11 -4.63
N ILE A 74 -1.51 9.28 -5.53
CA ILE A 74 -2.87 8.78 -5.48
C ILE A 74 -2.85 7.25 -5.44
N SER A 75 -3.55 6.66 -4.49
CA SER A 75 -3.71 5.21 -4.36
C SER A 75 -5.18 4.85 -4.55
N PHE A 76 -5.44 3.72 -5.22
CA PHE A 76 -6.77 3.16 -5.49
C PHE A 76 -6.85 1.76 -4.88
N THR A 77 -8.01 1.42 -4.31
CA THR A 77 -8.22 0.11 -3.67
C THR A 77 -9.05 -0.84 -4.52
N GLU A 78 -9.74 -0.34 -5.56
CA GLU A 78 -10.53 -1.16 -6.48
C GLU A 78 -10.61 -0.49 -7.85
N PRO A 79 -9.86 -0.96 -8.86
CA PRO A 79 -8.78 -1.95 -8.76
C PRO A 79 -7.59 -1.44 -7.91
N PRO A 80 -6.80 -2.33 -7.28
CA PRO A 80 -5.64 -1.93 -6.49
C PRO A 80 -4.56 -1.29 -7.35
N GLY A 81 -4.04 -0.14 -6.92
CA GLY A 81 -2.98 0.55 -7.63
C GLY A 81 -2.54 1.84 -6.97
N PHE A 82 -1.44 2.42 -7.45
CA PHE A 82 -1.02 3.76 -7.08
C PHE A 82 -0.26 4.45 -8.22
N ARG A 83 -0.24 5.79 -8.17
CA ARG A 83 0.64 6.64 -8.96
C ARG A 83 1.31 7.64 -8.04
N TRP A 84 2.63 7.66 -8.07
CA TRP A 84 3.46 8.46 -7.19
C TRP A 84 4.44 9.28 -8.02
N GLU A 85 4.59 10.55 -7.67
CA GLU A 85 5.56 11.46 -8.28
C GLU A 85 6.35 12.18 -7.19
N VAL A 86 7.66 12.33 -7.39
CA VAL A 86 8.54 13.06 -6.47
C VAL A 86 9.38 14.07 -7.21
N LYS A 87 9.73 15.14 -6.48
CA LYS A 87 10.73 16.12 -6.87
C LYS A 87 11.74 16.33 -5.74
N MET A 88 13.01 16.21 -6.07
CA MET A 88 14.13 16.45 -5.17
C MET A 88 14.94 17.66 -5.65
N LYS A 89 15.27 18.58 -4.75
CA LYS A 89 16.07 19.78 -5.06
C LYS A 89 17.54 19.49 -4.77
N MET A 90 18.38 19.40 -5.80
CA MET A 90 19.81 19.05 -5.66
C MET A 90 20.76 20.25 -5.51
N GLY A 91 20.21 21.47 -5.40
CA GLY A 91 20.98 22.71 -5.41
C GLY A 91 21.34 23.18 -6.82
N ARG A 92 21.81 24.44 -6.94
CA ARG A 92 22.23 25.09 -8.22
C ARG A 92 21.18 25.01 -9.35
N GLY A 93 19.89 25.08 -9.02
CA GLY A 93 18.79 25.01 -9.99
C GLY A 93 18.52 23.62 -10.57
N MET A 94 19.27 22.59 -10.15
CA MET A 94 19.07 21.20 -10.57
C MET A 94 18.02 20.50 -9.70
N PHE A 95 17.20 19.68 -10.33
CA PHE A 95 16.20 18.86 -9.66
C PHE A 95 16.20 17.45 -10.24
N VAL A 96 15.86 16.46 -9.42
CA VAL A 96 15.56 15.10 -9.87
C VAL A 96 14.07 14.88 -9.71
N THR A 97 13.42 14.29 -10.72
CA THR A 97 12.05 13.83 -10.60
C THR A 97 11.99 12.31 -10.69
N GLY A 98 11.12 11.71 -9.89
CA GLY A 98 10.83 10.29 -9.93
C GLY A 98 9.35 10.08 -10.18
N LYS A 99 9.01 9.00 -10.88
CA LYS A 99 7.65 8.47 -10.99
C LYS A 99 7.69 6.98 -10.66
N ASP A 100 6.74 6.53 -9.86
CA ASP A 100 6.51 5.12 -9.54
C ASP A 100 5.02 4.83 -9.62
N SER A 101 4.66 3.62 -10.04
CA SER A 101 3.27 3.22 -10.17
C SER A 101 3.08 1.71 -10.07
N PHE A 102 1.91 1.32 -9.58
CA PHE A 102 1.36 -0.02 -9.69
C PHE A 102 -0.03 0.07 -10.31
N GLU A 103 -0.24 -0.54 -11.47
CA GLU A 103 -1.54 -0.51 -12.18
C GLU A 103 -1.74 -1.82 -12.93
N ASP A 104 -2.93 -2.43 -12.80
CA ASP A 104 -3.30 -3.68 -13.48
C ASP A 104 -2.27 -4.82 -13.32
N GLY A 105 -1.69 -4.94 -12.12
CA GLY A 105 -0.67 -5.96 -11.81
C GLY A 105 0.73 -5.60 -12.28
N LYS A 106 0.97 -4.38 -12.78
CA LYS A 106 2.25 -3.97 -13.37
C LYS A 106 2.88 -2.84 -12.56
N GLY A 107 4.13 -3.03 -12.18
CA GLY A 107 4.99 -2.04 -11.54
C GLY A 107 5.83 -1.29 -12.57
N SER A 108 6.02 0.02 -12.37
CA SER A 108 6.84 0.84 -13.27
C SER A 108 7.49 1.98 -12.51
N MET A 109 8.82 2.09 -12.62
CA MET A 109 9.60 3.15 -11.98
C MET A 109 10.47 3.88 -12.99
N ARG A 110 10.48 5.22 -12.90
CA ARG A 110 11.25 6.10 -13.78
C ARG A 110 11.86 7.26 -13.01
N ILE A 111 13.16 7.47 -13.17
CA ILE A 111 13.87 8.62 -12.60
C ILE A 111 14.39 9.50 -13.74
N LYS A 112 14.21 10.82 -13.63
CA LYS A 112 14.72 11.83 -14.56
C LYS A 112 15.55 12.89 -13.83
N LEU A 113 16.70 13.24 -14.39
CA LEU A 113 17.52 14.38 -13.98
C LEU A 113 17.10 15.63 -14.76
N ALA A 114 16.99 16.76 -14.05
CA ALA A 114 16.51 18.04 -14.54
C ALA A 114 15.14 17.97 -15.24
N GLY A 115 14.37 16.89 -15.03
CA GLY A 115 13.06 16.65 -15.62
C GLY A 115 13.06 16.11 -17.06
N PHE A 116 14.21 16.04 -17.73
CA PHE A 116 14.29 15.63 -19.15
C PHE A 116 15.26 14.48 -19.43
N LEU A 117 16.39 14.34 -18.70
CA LEU A 117 17.35 13.27 -18.94
C LEU A 117 16.96 12.01 -18.13
N PRO A 118 16.62 10.88 -18.76
CA PRO A 118 16.33 9.64 -18.02
C PRO A 118 17.61 9.15 -17.33
N VAL A 119 17.52 8.88 -16.02
CA VAL A 119 18.62 8.32 -15.21
C VAL A 119 18.47 6.82 -15.08
N SER A 120 17.23 6.35 -14.90
CA SER A 120 16.90 4.94 -14.87
C SER A 120 15.45 4.74 -15.29
N LYS A 121 15.19 3.58 -15.90
CA LYS A 121 13.85 3.11 -16.24
C LYS A 121 13.83 1.61 -15.94
N THR A 122 13.09 1.22 -14.91
CA THR A 122 12.83 -0.19 -14.65
C THR A 122 11.51 -0.52 -15.33
N LEU A 123 11.56 -1.42 -16.31
CA LEU A 123 10.41 -1.89 -17.06
C LEU A 123 9.74 -3.08 -16.36
N GLU A 124 8.49 -3.31 -16.73
CA GLU A 124 7.62 -4.40 -16.26
C GLU A 124 8.34 -5.75 -16.31
N ASN A 125 8.48 -6.38 -15.15
CA ASN A 125 8.89 -7.77 -14.99
C ASN A 125 8.33 -8.26 -13.65
N ASP A 126 8.35 -9.58 -13.42
CA ASP A 126 7.71 -10.18 -12.25
C ASP A 126 8.27 -9.65 -10.92
N LYS A 127 9.59 -9.41 -10.83
CA LYS A 127 10.24 -8.88 -9.62
C LYS A 127 9.80 -7.44 -9.32
N THR A 128 9.78 -6.57 -10.34
CA THR A 128 9.30 -5.19 -10.20
C THR A 128 7.82 -5.18 -9.84
N ASN A 129 7.01 -5.96 -10.55
CA ASN A 129 5.56 -6.01 -10.34
C ASN A 129 5.20 -6.50 -8.93
N GLN A 130 5.87 -7.56 -8.44
CA GLN A 130 5.71 -8.05 -7.07
C GLN A 130 6.14 -6.99 -6.05
N SER A 131 7.26 -6.31 -6.27
CA SER A 131 7.77 -5.28 -5.34
C SER A 131 6.87 -4.06 -5.26
N SER A 132 6.21 -3.69 -6.36
CA SER A 132 5.20 -2.64 -6.42
C SER A 132 3.88 -3.08 -5.74
N MET A 133 3.45 -4.33 -5.91
CA MET A 133 2.32 -4.90 -5.17
C MET A 133 2.57 -4.91 -3.65
N GLN A 134 3.78 -5.31 -3.23
CA GLN A 134 4.16 -5.30 -1.83
C GLN A 134 4.22 -3.88 -1.26
N ARG A 135 4.64 -2.89 -2.05
CA ARG A 135 4.55 -1.48 -1.65
C ARG A 135 3.10 -1.07 -1.38
N PHE A 136 2.17 -1.45 -2.25
CA PHE A 136 0.73 -1.23 -2.03
C PHE A 136 0.27 -1.87 -0.71
N LEU A 137 0.66 -3.11 -0.42
CA LEU A 137 0.38 -3.71 0.89
C LEU A 137 0.95 -2.89 2.05
N MET A 138 2.23 -2.48 1.97
CA MET A 138 2.91 -1.73 3.04
C MET A 138 2.25 -0.39 3.38
N GLU A 139 1.57 0.22 2.40
CA GLU A 139 0.94 1.54 2.54
C GLU A 139 -0.52 1.47 3.03
N MET A 140 -1.03 0.28 3.34
CA MET A 140 -2.44 0.05 3.74
C MET A 140 -2.85 0.81 5.01
N GLY A 141 -1.89 1.27 5.82
CA GLY A 141 -2.16 2.21 6.92
C GLY A 141 -2.89 3.50 6.49
N TRP A 142 -2.73 3.94 5.24
CA TRP A 142 -3.43 5.11 4.69
C TRP A 142 -4.82 4.81 4.12
N TYR A 143 -5.11 3.54 3.81
CA TYR A 143 -6.40 3.09 3.26
C TYR A 143 -6.84 1.78 3.93
N PRO A 144 -7.08 1.81 5.26
CA PRO A 144 -7.24 0.61 6.10
C PRO A 144 -8.38 -0.30 5.66
N THR A 145 -9.45 0.24 5.06
CA THR A 145 -10.58 -0.59 4.58
C THR A 145 -10.18 -1.56 3.46
N ALA A 146 -9.05 -1.35 2.78
CA ALA A 146 -8.55 -2.29 1.78
C ALA A 146 -8.22 -3.66 2.37
N ALA A 147 -7.97 -3.75 3.69
CA ALA A 147 -7.77 -5.01 4.40
C ALA A 147 -8.94 -6.01 4.23
N LEU A 148 -10.13 -5.53 3.83
CA LEU A 148 -11.34 -6.31 3.62
C LEU A 148 -11.54 -6.74 2.16
N ASN A 149 -10.69 -6.29 1.24
CA ASN A 149 -10.83 -6.64 -0.17
C ASN A 149 -10.50 -8.12 -0.40
N SER A 150 -11.25 -8.77 -1.29
CA SER A 150 -11.16 -10.23 -1.53
C SER A 150 -9.81 -10.69 -2.08
N TYR A 151 -9.02 -9.77 -2.64
CA TYR A 151 -7.67 -10.04 -3.14
C TYR A 151 -6.60 -10.01 -2.03
N ILE A 152 -6.97 -9.75 -0.77
CA ILE A 152 -6.07 -9.79 0.40
C ILE A 152 -6.51 -10.94 1.32
N HIS A 153 -5.54 -11.78 1.67
CA HIS A 153 -5.70 -12.90 2.57
C HIS A 153 -4.81 -12.71 3.79
N TRP A 154 -5.35 -12.95 4.98
CA TRP A 154 -4.64 -12.74 6.23
C TRP A 154 -4.30 -14.07 6.89
N LYS A 155 -3.10 -14.15 7.47
CA LYS A 155 -2.66 -15.27 8.30
C LYS A 155 -2.08 -14.74 9.60
N GLU A 156 -2.69 -15.12 10.71
CA GLU A 156 -2.16 -14.83 12.05
C GLU A 156 -0.78 -15.47 12.24
N VAL A 157 0.16 -14.69 12.80
CA VAL A 157 1.48 -15.18 13.21
C VAL A 157 1.54 -15.29 14.73
N ASP A 158 1.12 -14.24 15.42
CA ASP A 158 0.93 -14.18 16.87
C ASP A 158 -0.12 -13.10 17.22
N ALA A 159 -0.26 -12.78 18.52
CA ALA A 159 -1.27 -11.82 19.01
C ALA A 159 -1.15 -10.41 18.41
N TYR A 160 0.03 -9.99 17.96
CA TYR A 160 0.32 -8.64 17.47
C TYR A 160 1.01 -8.63 16.10
N THR A 161 1.12 -9.79 15.45
CA THR A 161 1.78 -9.96 14.16
C THR A 161 0.90 -10.76 13.22
N THR A 162 0.74 -10.28 12.00
CA THR A 162 -0.05 -10.96 10.96
C THR A 162 0.60 -10.78 9.59
N THR A 163 0.43 -11.76 8.72
CA THR A 163 0.88 -11.68 7.33
C THR A 163 -0.31 -11.40 6.43
N ALA A 164 -0.21 -10.35 5.61
CA ALA A 164 -1.10 -10.15 4.47
C ALA A 164 -0.46 -10.74 3.22
N THR A 165 -1.20 -11.56 2.50
CA THR A 165 -0.86 -12.04 1.16
C THR A 165 -1.88 -11.48 0.17
N MET A 166 -1.39 -10.84 -0.88
CA MET A 166 -2.21 -10.31 -1.96
C MET A 166 -2.07 -11.17 -3.20
N GLU A 167 -3.19 -11.51 -3.83
CA GLU A 167 -3.26 -12.21 -5.11
C GLU A 167 -4.05 -11.37 -6.12
N TYR A 168 -3.39 -10.92 -7.17
CA TYR A 168 -4.02 -10.06 -8.16
C TYR A 168 -3.36 -10.21 -9.53
N ARG A 169 -4.17 -10.44 -10.58
CA ARG A 169 -3.70 -10.59 -11.97
C ARG A 169 -2.60 -11.66 -12.15
N GLY A 170 -2.64 -12.73 -11.35
CA GLY A 170 -1.63 -13.80 -11.38
C GLY A 170 -0.33 -13.48 -10.64
N LEU A 171 -0.24 -12.30 -10.00
CA LEU A 171 0.85 -11.96 -9.10
C LEU A 171 0.49 -12.26 -7.65
N THR A 172 1.50 -12.68 -6.89
CA THR A 172 1.39 -12.90 -5.45
C THR A 172 2.47 -12.10 -4.74
N GLY A 173 2.08 -11.34 -3.72
CA GLY A 173 2.98 -10.56 -2.87
C GLY A 173 2.57 -10.68 -1.41
N SER A 174 3.50 -10.48 -0.48
CA SER A 174 3.17 -10.51 0.96
C SER A 174 3.92 -9.44 1.74
N ALA A 175 3.29 -9.00 2.83
CA ALA A 175 3.85 -8.09 3.81
C ALA A 175 3.42 -8.52 5.22
N VAL A 176 4.29 -8.30 6.21
CA VAL A 176 4.06 -8.60 7.62
C VAL A 176 3.72 -7.32 8.35
N PHE A 177 2.60 -7.30 9.06
CA PHE A 177 2.09 -6.16 9.81
C PHE A 177 2.30 -6.44 11.30
N PHE A 178 2.86 -5.45 11.98
CA PHE A 178 3.16 -5.50 13.40
C PHE A 178 2.37 -4.41 14.12
N PHE A 179 1.70 -4.80 15.19
CA PHE A 179 0.87 -3.93 16.01
C PHE A 179 1.47 -3.79 17.42
N ASN A 180 1.13 -2.71 18.11
CA ASN A 180 1.40 -2.61 19.55
C ASN A 180 0.27 -3.23 20.37
N GLU A 181 0.39 -3.18 21.71
CA GLU A 181 -0.60 -3.72 22.64
C GLU A 181 -1.98 -3.06 22.52
N GLN A 182 -2.05 -1.87 21.93
CA GLN A 182 -3.28 -1.12 21.65
C GLN A 182 -3.81 -1.39 20.22
N TYR A 183 -3.21 -2.34 19.52
CA TYR A 183 -3.50 -2.70 18.13
C TYR A 183 -3.29 -1.56 17.12
N GLU A 184 -2.45 -0.60 17.44
CA GLU A 184 -2.01 0.41 16.48
C GLU A 184 -0.93 -0.18 15.58
N LEU A 185 -0.99 0.10 14.28
CA LEU A 185 0.02 -0.36 13.33
C LEU A 185 1.34 0.40 13.58
N VAL A 186 2.41 -0.30 13.94
CA VAL A 186 3.70 0.34 14.27
C VAL A 186 4.78 0.04 13.26
N LYS A 187 4.67 -1.07 12.53
CA LYS A 187 5.66 -1.48 11.53
C LYS A 187 5.03 -2.36 10.46
N VAL A 188 5.51 -2.23 9.22
CA VAL A 188 5.21 -3.15 8.12
C VAL A 188 6.50 -3.55 7.42
N GLU A 189 6.64 -4.84 7.11
CA GLU A 189 7.84 -5.39 6.46
C GLU A 189 7.45 -6.17 5.20
N ALA A 190 8.23 -6.02 4.13
CA ALA A 190 8.10 -6.86 2.94
C ALA A 190 9.46 -7.11 2.29
N TRP A 191 9.67 -8.34 1.82
CA TRP A 191 10.85 -8.72 1.04
C TRP A 191 10.67 -8.27 -0.41
N ARG A 192 11.33 -7.18 -0.81
CA ARG A 192 11.15 -6.50 -2.09
C ARG A 192 12.43 -6.50 -2.91
N TYR A 193 12.31 -6.62 -4.23
CA TYR A 193 13.43 -6.47 -5.14
C TYR A 193 13.73 -4.99 -5.38
N LYS A 194 15.02 -4.65 -5.35
CA LYS A 194 15.50 -3.31 -5.70
C LYS A 194 15.77 -3.18 -7.20
N ASP A 195 16.24 -4.27 -7.81
CA ASP A 195 16.65 -4.36 -9.20
C ASP A 195 15.94 -5.51 -9.92
N SER A 196 15.97 -5.49 -11.24
CA SER A 196 15.26 -6.46 -12.11
C SER A 196 16.15 -7.55 -12.70
N GLU A 197 17.44 -7.57 -12.36
CA GLU A 197 18.40 -8.56 -12.86
C GLU A 197 18.01 -9.99 -12.44
N GLU A 198 18.42 -11.00 -13.22
CA GLU A 198 18.02 -12.39 -13.01
C GLU A 198 18.45 -12.93 -11.63
N ASP A 199 19.64 -12.54 -11.17
CA ASP A 199 20.23 -12.93 -9.88
C ASP A 199 19.84 -12.01 -8.72
N ALA A 200 19.05 -10.95 -8.99
CA ALA A 200 18.59 -10.02 -7.96
C ALA A 200 17.85 -10.78 -6.86
N ARG A 201 18.22 -10.52 -5.61
CA ARG A 201 17.59 -11.06 -4.40
C ARG A 201 16.72 -10.00 -3.75
N PRO A 202 15.60 -10.38 -3.11
CA PRO A 202 14.81 -9.41 -2.37
C PRO A 202 15.58 -8.96 -1.12
N LEU A 203 15.41 -7.69 -0.79
CA LEU A 203 15.88 -7.08 0.45
C LEU A 203 14.67 -6.78 1.35
N LEU A 204 14.87 -6.87 2.65
CA LEU A 204 13.83 -6.51 3.60
C LEU A 204 13.62 -5.00 3.55
N CYS A 205 12.44 -4.57 3.13
CA CYS A 205 11.99 -3.20 3.22
C CYS A 205 11.10 -3.06 4.45
N THR A 206 11.43 -2.11 5.32
CA THR A 206 10.71 -1.88 6.58
C THR A 206 10.15 -0.47 6.59
N GLY A 207 8.84 -0.34 6.80
CA GLY A 207 8.19 0.92 7.14
C GLY A 207 7.90 0.97 8.63
N THR A 208 8.58 1.86 9.37
CA THR A 208 8.37 2.07 10.81
C THR A 208 7.53 3.31 11.02
N ILE A 209 6.36 3.17 11.63
CA ILE A 209 5.43 4.27 11.87
C ILE A 209 5.82 4.97 13.18
N LYS A 210 6.07 6.27 13.11
CA LYS A 210 6.54 7.11 14.21
C LYS A 210 5.41 7.88 14.87
N ALA A 211 4.40 8.26 14.09
CA ALA A 211 3.26 9.01 14.56
C ALA A 211 1.99 8.71 13.75
N HIS A 212 0.85 8.80 14.45
CA HIS A 212 -0.49 8.74 13.89
C HIS A 212 -1.23 10.05 14.11
N LYS A 213 -2.17 10.36 13.22
CA LYS A 213 -3.12 11.46 13.41
C LYS A 213 -4.49 11.04 12.91
N VAL A 214 -5.54 11.65 13.48
CA VAL A 214 -6.89 11.54 12.94
C VAL A 214 -7.04 12.47 11.74
N VAL A 215 -7.34 11.91 10.58
CA VAL A 215 -7.63 12.61 9.32
C VAL A 215 -8.94 12.06 8.78
N ASP A 216 -9.90 12.93 8.48
CA ASP A 216 -11.28 12.55 8.08
C ASP A 216 -11.95 11.57 9.06
N GLY A 217 -11.55 11.65 10.34
CA GLY A 217 -12.01 10.79 11.42
C GLY A 217 -11.46 9.35 11.38
N LEU A 218 -10.40 9.09 10.61
CA LEU A 218 -9.63 7.85 10.60
C LEU A 218 -8.24 8.10 11.20
N LYS A 219 -7.79 7.22 12.10
CA LYS A 219 -6.44 7.29 12.65
C LYS A 219 -5.44 6.66 11.67
N VAL A 220 -4.62 7.49 11.02
CA VAL A 220 -3.69 7.05 9.97
C VAL A 220 -2.25 7.48 10.28
N PRO A 221 -1.23 6.78 9.73
CA PRO A 221 0.17 7.19 9.86
C PRO A 221 0.44 8.57 9.22
N VAL A 222 1.22 9.40 9.90
CA VAL A 222 1.64 10.73 9.39
C VAL A 222 3.16 10.95 9.40
N GLU A 223 3.90 10.07 10.07
CA GLU A 223 5.37 10.08 10.09
C GLU A 223 5.85 8.63 10.02
N ILE A 224 6.67 8.33 9.02
CA ILE A 224 7.14 6.97 8.71
C ILE A 224 8.61 7.02 8.30
N ASP A 225 9.42 6.17 8.90
CA ASP A 225 10.79 5.89 8.47
C ASP A 225 10.80 4.66 7.55
N ILE A 226 11.46 4.76 6.39
CA ILE A 226 11.65 3.64 5.46
C ILE A 226 13.12 3.24 5.43
N SER A 227 13.41 1.95 5.62
CA SER A 227 14.75 1.36 5.55
C SER A 227 14.78 0.08 4.73
#